data_AF-A0A258CV34-F1
#
_entry.id   AF-A0A258CV34-F1
#
_cell.length_a   1.000
_cell.length_b   1.000
_cell.length_c   1.000
_cell.angle_alpha   90.00
_cell.angle_beta   90.00
_cell.angle_gamma   90.00
#
_symmetry.space_group_name_H-M   'P 1'
#
loop_
_entity.id
_entity.type
_entity.pdbx_description
1 polymer ?
#
loop_
_entity_poly.entity_id
_entity_poly.type
_entity_poly.pdbx_seq_one_letter_code
_entity_poly.pdbx_strand_id
1 'polypeptide(L)'
;MLRRLHGLPGIVLALALTVTALTGAVLSVQPALDRLVAPAISAEVSVADLAALVAARHPGVSAIRLRADGSLTAAFDDGDTRGVERIDPATGAGLGPYAVSETTRFLTNLHRSFLAGDAGRVAAAIGALAMLGLSVSGLALLARRLGGAGALLR
;
A
#
# COMPACT_ATOMS: atom_id res chain seq x y z
N MET A 1 31.71 -23.61 -5.71
CA MET A 1 31.68 -22.14 -5.60
C MET A 1 30.26 -21.57 -5.65
N LEU A 2 29.42 -21.97 -6.62
CA LEU A 2 28.02 -21.52 -6.71
C LEU A 2 27.19 -21.62 -5.41
N ARG A 3 27.33 -22.69 -4.62
CA ARG A 3 26.60 -22.83 -3.35
C ARG A 3 26.93 -21.72 -2.32
N ARG A 4 28.18 -21.23 -2.30
CA ARG A 4 28.60 -20.13 -1.41
C ARG A 4 28.13 -18.78 -1.94
N LEU A 5 28.20 -18.58 -3.26
CA LEU A 5 27.70 -17.37 -3.94
C LEU A 5 26.18 -17.23 -3.86
N HIS A 6 25.46 -18.34 -3.68
CA HIS A 6 24.01 -18.34 -3.46
C HIS A 6 23.65 -18.19 -1.97
N GLY A 7 24.28 -18.99 -1.09
CA GLY A 7 23.85 -19.11 0.31
C GLY A 7 23.99 -17.83 1.14
N LEU A 8 25.18 -17.23 1.17
CA LEU A 8 25.45 -16.05 2.01
C LEU A 8 24.62 -14.83 1.59
N PRO A 9 24.62 -14.42 0.31
CA PRO A 9 23.75 -13.34 -0.16
C PRO A 9 22.26 -13.66 0.01
N GLY A 10 21.89 -14.94 -0.14
CA GLY A 10 20.51 -15.40 0.02
C GLY A 10 19.98 -15.22 1.43
N ILE A 11 20.78 -15.46 2.47
CA ILE A 11 20.35 -15.24 3.86
C ILE A 11 20.08 -13.75 4.12
N VAL A 12 20.98 -12.87 3.66
CA VAL A 12 20.82 -11.42 3.85
C VAL A 12 19.58 -10.90 3.14
N LEU A 13 19.38 -11.31 1.88
CA LEU A 13 18.23 -10.87 1.09
C LEU A 13 16.92 -11.50 1.58
N ALA A 14 16.96 -12.73 2.13
CA ALA A 14 15.80 -13.36 2.75
C ALA A 14 15.31 -12.60 3.99
N LEU A 15 16.21 -12.00 4.77
CA LEU A 15 15.82 -11.16 5.90
C LEU A 15 15.04 -9.93 5.43
N ALA A 16 15.55 -9.22 4.43
CA ALA A 16 14.87 -8.07 3.84
C ALA A 16 13.50 -8.49 3.25
N LEU A 17 13.46 -9.61 2.52
CA LEU A 17 12.21 -10.16 1.99
C LEU A 17 11.21 -10.51 3.10
N THR A 18 11.67 -11.04 4.23
CA THR A 18 10.80 -11.38 5.37
C THR A 18 10.16 -10.12 5.95
N VAL A 19 10.93 -9.04 6.13
CA VAL A 19 10.39 -7.74 6.58
C VAL A 19 9.34 -7.23 5.59
N THR A 20 9.63 -7.26 4.29
CA THR A 20 8.68 -6.84 3.24
C THR A 20 7.41 -7.71 3.25
N ALA A 21 7.55 -9.03 3.38
CA ALA A 21 6.42 -9.96 3.39
C ALA A 21 5.53 -9.77 4.62
N LEU A 22 6.10 -9.64 5.81
CA LEU A 22 5.35 -9.44 7.06
C LEU A 22 4.62 -8.10 7.05
N THR A 23 5.31 -7.02 6.68
CA THR A 23 4.68 -5.69 6.57
C THR A 23 3.61 -5.67 5.48
N GLY A 24 3.83 -6.35 4.35
CA GLY A 24 2.84 -6.49 3.28
C GLY A 24 1.61 -7.28 3.71
N ALA A 25 1.79 -8.35 4.50
CA ALA A 25 0.69 -9.13 5.06
C ALA A 25 -0.17 -8.30 6.04
N VAL A 26 0.44 -7.44 6.85
CA VAL A 26 -0.31 -6.51 7.70
C VAL A 26 -1.05 -5.47 6.86
N LEU A 27 -0.38 -4.85 5.88
CA LEU A 27 -0.96 -3.81 5.04
C LEU A 27 -2.07 -4.33 4.10
N SER A 28 -2.08 -5.62 3.75
CA SER A 28 -3.11 -6.20 2.86
C SER A 28 -4.49 -6.26 3.50
N VAL A 29 -4.56 -6.42 4.82
CA VAL A 29 -5.82 -6.51 5.56
C VAL A 29 -6.36 -5.13 5.92
N GLN A 30 -5.50 -4.12 5.97
CA GLN A 30 -5.89 -2.82 6.48
C GLN A 30 -7.03 -2.14 5.69
N PRO A 31 -7.07 -2.14 4.35
CA PRO A 31 -8.20 -1.58 3.61
C PRO A 31 -9.54 -2.22 3.96
N ALA A 32 -9.55 -3.53 4.29
CA ALA A 32 -10.75 -4.23 4.72
C ALA A 32 -11.19 -3.78 6.12
N LEU A 33 -10.24 -3.56 7.04
CA LEU A 33 -10.51 -3.03 8.38
C LEU A 33 -11.03 -1.60 8.33
N ASP A 34 -10.39 -0.74 7.53
CA ASP A 34 -10.78 0.66 7.42
C ASP A 34 -12.20 0.79 6.82
N ARG A 35 -12.56 -0.11 5.89
CA ARG A 35 -13.91 -0.18 5.33
C ARG A 35 -14.99 -0.58 6.36
N LEU A 36 -14.65 -1.37 7.38
CA LEU A 36 -15.62 -1.76 8.42
C LEU A 36 -16.06 -0.57 9.28
N VAL A 37 -15.24 0.47 9.40
CA VAL A 37 -15.53 1.66 10.20
C VAL A 37 -15.91 2.89 9.36
N ALA A 38 -15.80 2.78 8.03
CA ALA A 38 -16.22 3.84 7.12
C ALA A 38 -17.77 4.00 7.13
N PRO A 39 -18.30 5.24 7.11
CA PRO A 39 -19.73 5.46 6.97
C PRO A 39 -20.29 4.77 5.73
N ALA A 40 -21.42 4.09 5.89
CA ALA A 40 -22.10 3.42 4.78
C ALA A 40 -22.65 4.46 3.78
N ILE A 41 -22.44 4.21 2.48
CA ILE A 41 -23.02 5.00 1.40
C ILE A 41 -24.30 4.29 0.96
N SER A 42 -25.46 4.89 1.24
CA SER A 42 -26.74 4.35 0.77
C SER A 42 -26.84 4.47 -0.76
N ALA A 43 -27.50 3.49 -1.39
CA ALA A 43 -27.75 3.50 -2.84
C ALA A 43 -28.67 4.68 -3.28
N GLU A 44 -29.38 5.29 -2.33
CA GLU A 44 -30.25 6.43 -2.56
C GLU A 44 -29.50 7.77 -2.62
N VAL A 45 -28.21 7.80 -2.23
CA VAL A 45 -27.41 9.03 -2.26
C VAL A 45 -27.06 9.40 -3.70
N SER A 46 -27.68 10.46 -4.22
CA SER A 46 -27.32 11.08 -5.49
C SER A 46 -25.95 11.76 -5.37
N VAL A 47 -25.08 11.53 -6.36
CA VAL A 47 -23.78 12.22 -6.46
C VAL A 47 -23.98 13.74 -6.57
N ALA A 48 -25.04 14.18 -7.25
CA ALA A 48 -25.34 15.60 -7.40
C ALA A 48 -25.75 16.24 -6.07
N ASP A 49 -26.58 15.55 -5.29
CA ASP A 49 -27.05 16.05 -3.98
C ASP A 49 -25.89 16.10 -2.99
N LEU A 50 -25.04 15.06 -2.97
CA LEU A 50 -23.83 15.04 -2.16
C LEU A 50 -22.86 16.15 -2.56
N ALA A 51 -22.66 16.37 -3.86
CA ALA A 51 -21.82 17.46 -4.35
C ALA A 51 -22.39 18.84 -3.95
N ALA A 52 -23.71 19.02 -4.03
CA ALA A 52 -24.38 20.25 -3.60
C ALA A 52 -24.20 20.50 -2.10
N LEU A 53 -24.38 19.48 -1.26
CA LEU A 53 -24.17 19.56 0.19
C LEU A 53 -22.72 19.92 0.54
N VAL A 54 -21.75 19.29 -0.12
CA VAL A 54 -20.33 19.60 0.10
C VAL A 54 -19.97 21.00 -0.41
N ALA A 55 -20.46 21.40 -1.59
CA ALA A 55 -20.19 22.73 -2.16
C ALA A 55 -20.82 23.86 -1.35
N ALA A 56 -21.96 23.62 -0.69
CA ALA A 56 -22.58 24.59 0.21
C ALA A 56 -21.70 24.89 1.44
N ARG A 57 -20.87 23.92 1.87
CA ARG A 57 -19.94 24.07 3.00
C ARG A 57 -18.55 24.53 2.58
N HIS A 58 -18.10 24.05 1.42
CA HIS A 58 -16.80 24.37 0.82
C HIS A 58 -16.98 24.90 -0.60
N PRO A 59 -17.18 26.21 -0.78
CA PRO A 59 -17.34 26.82 -2.10
C PRO A 59 -16.15 26.56 -3.03
N GLY A 60 -14.94 26.38 -2.47
CA GLY A 60 -13.72 26.04 -3.19
C GLY A 60 -13.43 24.55 -3.30
N VAL A 61 -14.45 23.69 -3.19
CA VAL A 61 -14.26 22.24 -3.38
C VAL A 61 -13.75 21.94 -4.79
N SER A 62 -12.62 21.24 -4.85
CA SER A 62 -11.93 20.89 -6.10
C SER A 62 -12.12 19.43 -6.50
N ALA A 63 -12.33 18.54 -5.52
CA ALA A 63 -12.55 17.13 -5.78
C ALA A 63 -13.26 16.44 -4.61
N ILE A 64 -14.24 15.62 -4.93
CA ILE A 64 -14.84 14.64 -4.01
C ILE A 64 -14.40 13.26 -4.47
N ARG A 65 -13.83 12.45 -3.56
CA ARG A 65 -13.27 11.13 -3.89
C ARG A 65 -13.74 10.08 -2.90
N LEU A 66 -14.21 8.96 -3.43
CA LEU A 66 -14.30 7.70 -2.70
C LEU A 66 -12.90 7.06 -2.65
N ARG A 67 -12.39 6.86 -1.44
CA ARG A 67 -11.07 6.28 -1.18
C ARG A 67 -11.16 4.75 -1.15
N ALA A 68 -10.01 4.08 -1.26
CA ALA A 68 -9.93 2.61 -1.22
C ALA A 68 -10.36 2.02 0.15
N ASP A 69 -10.26 2.81 1.21
CA ASP A 69 -10.74 2.49 2.56
C ASP A 69 -12.26 2.69 2.71
N GLY A 70 -12.97 3.08 1.65
CA GLY A 70 -14.41 3.34 1.66
C GLY A 70 -14.81 4.72 2.19
N SER A 71 -13.85 5.54 2.65
CA SER A 71 -14.16 6.90 3.10
C SER A 71 -14.42 7.84 1.92
N LEU A 72 -15.38 8.74 2.08
CA LEU A 72 -15.59 9.84 1.16
C LEU A 72 -14.77 11.04 1.65
N THR A 73 -14.03 11.67 0.74
CA THR A 73 -13.18 12.83 1.06
C THR A 73 -13.43 13.98 0.12
N ALA A 74 -13.43 15.20 0.63
CA ALA A 74 -13.48 16.43 -0.16
C ALA A 74 -12.16 17.18 -0.02
N ALA A 75 -11.52 17.51 -1.15
CA ALA A 75 -10.41 18.43 -1.22
C ALA A 75 -10.94 19.82 -1.52
N PHE A 76 -10.61 20.82 -0.70
CA PHE A 76 -11.15 22.16 -0.81
C PHE A 76 -10.07 23.22 -0.56
N ASP A 77 -10.35 24.42 -1.07
CA ASP A 77 -9.58 25.63 -0.84
C ASP A 77 -10.53 26.83 -0.79
N ASP A 78 -10.91 27.23 0.42
CA ASP A 78 -11.83 28.33 0.67
C ASP A 78 -11.06 29.64 0.98
N GLY A 79 -9.81 29.76 0.52
CA GLY A 79 -8.93 30.91 0.73
C GLY A 79 -8.20 30.85 2.07
N ASP A 80 -8.92 31.02 3.18
CA ASP A 80 -8.32 30.98 4.54
C ASP A 80 -8.04 29.56 5.02
N THR A 81 -8.77 28.58 4.47
CA THR A 81 -8.61 27.17 4.83
C THR A 81 -8.51 26.30 3.59
N ARG A 82 -7.48 25.46 3.55
CA ARG A 82 -7.25 24.48 2.49
C ARG A 82 -6.95 23.13 3.12
N GLY A 83 -7.54 22.07 2.59
CA GLY A 83 -7.28 20.74 3.11
C GLY A 83 -8.04 19.63 2.39
N VAL A 84 -7.96 18.45 3.00
CA VAL A 84 -8.77 17.30 2.65
C VAL A 84 -9.51 16.86 3.89
N GLU A 85 -10.83 16.82 3.82
CA GLU A 85 -11.68 16.38 4.92
C GLU A 85 -12.42 15.09 4.57
N ARG A 86 -12.72 14.28 5.58
CA ARG A 86 -13.67 13.18 5.46
C ARG A 86 -15.09 13.72 5.49
N ILE A 87 -15.98 13.13 4.70
CA ILE A 87 -17.36 13.57 4.55
C ILE A 87 -18.30 12.42 4.93
N ASP A 88 -19.37 12.75 5.66
CA ASP A 88 -20.51 11.87 5.85
C ASP A 88 -21.34 11.81 4.56
N PRO A 89 -21.47 10.64 3.91
CA PRO A 89 -22.20 10.51 2.66
C PRO A 89 -23.71 10.79 2.78
N ALA A 90 -24.31 10.67 3.96
CA ALA A 90 -25.74 10.90 4.15
C ALA A 90 -26.08 12.39 4.35
N THR A 91 -25.18 13.14 4.97
CA THR A 91 -25.45 14.54 5.39
C THR A 91 -24.56 15.57 4.69
N GLY A 92 -23.46 15.16 4.06
CA GLY A 92 -22.42 16.05 3.55
C GLY A 92 -21.57 16.71 4.66
N ALA A 93 -21.79 16.32 5.92
CA ALA A 93 -21.10 16.89 7.07
C ALA A 93 -19.62 16.51 7.08
N GLY A 94 -18.79 17.42 7.61
CA GLY A 94 -17.39 17.17 7.85
C GLY A 94 -17.17 16.23 9.04
N LEU A 95 -16.39 15.18 8.82
CA LEU A 95 -15.98 14.21 9.84
C LEU A 95 -14.53 14.46 10.31
N GLY A 96 -13.99 15.65 10.03
CA GLY A 96 -12.64 16.05 10.36
C GLY A 96 -11.59 15.71 9.29
N PRO A 97 -10.36 16.22 9.45
CA PRO A 97 -9.30 16.09 8.46
C PRO A 97 -9.03 14.63 8.08
N TYR A 98 -8.81 14.37 6.80
CA TYR A 98 -8.36 13.06 6.35
C TYR A 98 -6.87 12.89 6.70
N ALA A 99 -6.57 11.98 7.62
CA ALA A 99 -5.22 11.62 8.01
C ALA A 99 -5.06 10.09 8.06
N VAL A 100 -3.99 9.59 7.44
CA VAL A 100 -3.57 8.19 7.60
C VAL A 100 -2.92 8.04 8.96
N SER A 101 -3.22 6.95 9.68
CA SER A 101 -2.64 6.70 11.00
C SER A 101 -1.11 6.63 10.92
N GLU A 102 -0.42 7.08 11.97
CA GLU A 102 1.04 7.04 12.05
C GLU A 102 1.58 5.61 11.97
N THR A 103 0.85 4.63 12.51
CA THR A 103 1.22 3.21 12.42
C THR A 103 1.19 2.70 10.98
N THR A 104 0.15 3.02 10.22
CA THR A 104 0.01 2.67 8.81
C THR A 104 1.08 3.35 7.97
N ARG A 105 1.35 4.63 8.24
CA ARG A 105 2.41 5.40 7.59
C ARG A 105 3.77 4.75 7.84
N PHE A 106 4.07 4.39 9.09
CA PHE A 106 5.29 3.70 9.47
C PHE A 106 5.44 2.35 8.73
N LEU A 107 4.41 1.50 8.78
CA LEU A 107 4.42 0.20 8.10
C LEU A 107 4.59 0.34 6.59
N THR A 108 3.92 1.32 5.97
CA THR A 108 4.05 1.61 4.53
C THR A 108 5.47 2.04 4.18
N ASN A 109 6.08 2.91 4.98
CA ASN A 109 7.45 3.38 4.75
C ASN A 109 8.48 2.28 4.99
N LEU A 110 8.27 1.42 5.99
CA LEU A 110 9.11 0.24 6.23
C LEU A 110 9.00 -0.77 5.08
N HIS A 111 7.79 -1.06 4.62
CA HIS A 111 7.51 -1.98 3.51
C HIS A 111 8.12 -1.52 2.18
N ARG A 112 7.88 -0.25 1.83
CA ARG A 112 8.22 0.29 0.50
C ARG A 112 9.66 0.79 0.39
N SER A 113 10.22 1.25 1.51
CA SER A 113 11.48 1.98 1.50
C SER A 113 12.40 1.65 2.66
N PHE A 114 12.10 0.64 3.49
CA PHE A 114 12.91 0.33 4.66
C PHE A 114 13.21 1.55 5.55
N LEU A 115 12.25 2.49 5.64
CA LEU A 115 12.36 3.77 6.34
C LEU A 115 13.45 4.73 5.83
N ALA A 116 14.03 4.47 4.66
CA ALA A 116 15.15 5.23 4.09
C ALA A 116 14.76 6.07 2.85
N GLY A 117 13.47 6.39 2.69
CA GLY A 117 12.98 7.24 1.61
C GLY A 117 13.37 6.72 0.22
N ASP A 118 13.87 7.59 -0.65
CA ASP A 118 14.22 7.22 -2.02
C ASP A 118 15.41 6.26 -2.10
N ALA A 119 16.41 6.40 -1.23
CA ALA A 119 17.54 5.47 -1.16
C ALA A 119 17.05 4.05 -0.84
N GLY A 120 16.09 3.94 0.07
CA GLY A 120 15.45 2.68 0.42
C GLY A 120 14.63 2.06 -0.71
N ARG A 121 13.97 2.87 -1.54
CA ARG A 121 13.26 2.39 -2.75
C ARG A 121 14.25 1.82 -3.78
N VAL A 122 15.37 2.50 -3.98
CA VAL A 122 16.46 2.00 -4.85
C VAL A 122 17.03 0.70 -4.29
N ALA A 123 17.30 0.64 -2.98
CA ALA A 123 17.77 -0.57 -2.32
C ALA A 123 16.78 -1.73 -2.46
N ALA A 124 15.47 -1.47 -2.32
CA ALA A 124 14.42 -2.47 -2.54
C ALA A 124 14.42 -2.99 -3.99
N ALA A 125 14.55 -2.11 -4.98
CA ALA A 125 14.62 -2.49 -6.38
C ALA A 125 15.84 -3.37 -6.70
N ILE A 126 17.03 -2.98 -6.21
CA ILE A 126 18.25 -3.77 -6.36
C ILE A 126 18.11 -5.12 -5.65
N GLY A 127 17.57 -5.12 -4.42
CA GLY A 127 17.32 -6.33 -3.65
C GLY A 127 16.36 -7.30 -4.36
N ALA A 128 15.31 -6.78 -5.00
CA ALA A 128 14.38 -7.58 -5.79
C ALA A 128 15.05 -8.23 -7.01
N LEU A 129 15.88 -7.48 -7.75
CA LEU A 129 16.67 -8.02 -8.88
C LEU A 129 17.67 -9.09 -8.41
N ALA A 130 18.33 -8.85 -7.27
CA ALA A 130 19.23 -9.82 -6.68
C ALA A 130 18.50 -11.10 -6.23
N MET A 131 17.31 -10.97 -5.63
CA MET A 131 16.46 -12.10 -5.26
C MET A 131 15.95 -12.89 -6.47
N LEU A 132 15.68 -12.22 -7.59
CA LEU A 132 15.37 -12.91 -8.85
C LEU A 132 16.55 -13.75 -9.33
N GLY A 133 17.75 -13.16 -9.36
CA GLY A 133 18.98 -13.89 -9.71
C GLY A 133 19.26 -15.07 -8.77
N LEU A 134 19.02 -14.88 -7.47
CA LEU A 134 19.09 -15.96 -6.50
C LEU A 134 18.04 -17.04 -6.76
N SER A 135 16.79 -16.70 -7.07
CA SER A 135 15.74 -17.67 -7.39
C SER A 135 16.11 -18.52 -8.60
N VAL A 136 16.63 -17.90 -9.67
CA VAL A 136 17.13 -18.61 -10.86
C VAL A 136 18.30 -19.53 -10.52
N SER A 137 19.28 -19.04 -9.76
CA SER A 137 20.42 -19.87 -9.35
C SER A 137 20.01 -21.01 -8.40
N GLY A 138 19.02 -20.80 -7.55
CA GLY A 138 18.42 -21.81 -6.69
C GLY A 138 17.74 -22.92 -7.49
N LEU A 139 16.94 -22.56 -8.50
CA LEU A 139 16.35 -23.51 -9.45
C LEU A 139 17.41 -24.33 -10.18
N ALA A 140 18.49 -23.69 -10.65
CA ALA A 140 19.60 -24.39 -11.30
C ALA A 140 20.31 -25.37 -10.36
N LEU A 141 20.53 -24.98 -9.09
CA LEU A 141 21.09 -25.87 -8.07
C LEU A 141 20.16 -27.05 -7.75
N LEU A 142 18.85 -26.80 -7.68
CA LEU A 142 17.84 -27.83 -7.46
C LEU A 142 17.78 -28.82 -8.62
N ALA A 143 17.73 -28.36 -9.87
CA ALA A 143 17.74 -29.20 -11.06
C ALA A 143 18.95 -30.13 -11.10
N ARG A 144 20.15 -29.59 -10.80
CA ARG A 144 21.38 -30.39 -10.72
C ARG A 144 21.31 -31.44 -9.63
N ARG A 145 20.66 -31.14 -8.49
CA ARG A 145 20.48 -32.09 -7.39
C ARG A 145 19.48 -33.20 -7.72
N LEU A 146 18.46 -32.89 -8.52
CA LEU A 146 17.41 -33.84 -8.94
C LEU A 146 17.79 -34.64 -10.19
N GLY A 147 19.00 -34.48 -10.72
CA GLY A 147 19.47 -35.24 -11.89
C GLY A 147 19.10 -34.63 -13.26
N GLY A 148 18.59 -33.40 -13.30
CA GLY A 148 18.31 -32.66 -14.53
C GLY A 148 17.08 -31.76 -14.45
N ALA A 149 16.93 -30.85 -15.42
CA ALA A 149 15.80 -29.91 -15.45
C ALA A 149 14.44 -30.60 -15.66
N GLY A 150 14.41 -31.72 -16.40
CA GLY A 150 13.19 -32.52 -16.61
C GLY A 150 12.62 -33.14 -15.33
N ALA A 151 13.40 -33.19 -14.24
CA ALA A 151 12.95 -33.67 -12.94
C ALA A 151 12.30 -32.57 -12.07
N LEU A 152 12.29 -31.30 -12.50
CA LEU A 152 11.66 -30.21 -11.74
C LEU A 152 10.13 -30.20 -11.83
N LEU A 153 9.57 -30.82 -12.86
CA LEU A 153 8.13 -30.83 -13.17
C LEU A 153 7.54 -32.24 -13.12
N ARG A 154 8.30 -33.20 -12.58
CA ARG A 154 7.89 -34.58 -12.33
C ARG A 154 7.64 -34.76 -10.85
#